data_AF-A0A0D0BGK5-F1
#
_entry.id   AF-A0A0D0BGK5-F1
#
_cell.length_a   1.000
_cell.length_b   1.000
_cell.length_c   1.000
_cell.angle_alpha   90.00
_cell.angle_beta   90.00
_cell.angle_gamma   90.00
#
_symmetry.space_group_name_H-M   'P 1'
#
loop_
_entity.id
_entity.type
_entity.pdbx_description
1 polymer ?
#
loop_
_entity_poly.entity_id
_entity_poly.type
_entity_poly.pdbx_seq_one_letter_code
_entity_poly.pdbx_strand_id
1 'polypeptide(L)' 'TKGYLMMREQPWRRFVLLFSIANFKLHAHYLDRSGMIISAPMPIGRHAVCFANVLNTMTLGNHSALGLDPTIHV' A
#
# COMPACT_ATOMS: atom_id res chain seq x y z
N THR A 1 -9.81 8.69 7.19
CA THR A 1 -10.00 8.11 5.86
C THR A 1 -8.88 7.15 5.56
N LYS A 2 -9.20 5.96 5.02
CA LYS A 2 -8.22 4.91 4.67
C LYS A 2 -8.32 4.63 3.17
N GLY A 3 -7.19 4.53 2.48
CA GLY A 3 -7.13 4.18 1.06
C GLY A 3 -6.21 2.98 0.86
N TYR A 4 -6.54 2.07 -0.05
CA TYR A 4 -5.83 0.80 -0.25
C TYR A 4 -5.40 0.69 -1.71
N LEU A 5 -4.13 0.35 -1.94
CA LEU A 5 -3.59 0.01 -3.26
C LEU A 5 -3.24 -1.48 -3.26
N MET A 6 -3.86 -2.24 -4.18
CA MET A 6 -3.66 -3.68 -4.31
C MET A 6 -3.03 -4.03 -5.66
N MET A 7 -2.10 -5.00 -5.67
CA MET A 7 -1.62 -5.65 -6.89
C MET A 7 -2.44 -6.92 -7.17
N ARG A 8 -3.28 -6.85 -8.21
CA ARG A 8 -4.32 -7.83 -8.52
C ARG A 8 -3.79 -9.10 -9.23
N GLU A 9 -2.72 -9.01 -10.02
CA GLU A 9 -2.27 -10.08 -10.93
C GLU A 9 -1.00 -10.85 -10.52
N GLN A 10 -0.49 -10.70 -9.30
CA GLN A 10 0.67 -11.45 -8.80
C GLN A 10 0.25 -12.45 -7.69
N PRO A 11 -0.20 -13.68 -8.02
CA PRO A 11 -0.74 -14.62 -7.03
C PRO A 11 0.22 -14.99 -5.90
N TRP A 12 1.54 -14.85 -6.12
CA TRP A 12 2.62 -15.14 -5.16
C TRP A 12 3.15 -13.90 -4.41
N ARG A 13 2.80 -12.67 -4.83
CA ARG A 13 3.22 -11.40 -4.19
C ARG A 13 2.01 -10.50 -3.95
N ARG A 14 1.14 -10.90 -3.02
CA ARG A 14 -0.04 -10.12 -2.62
C ARG A 14 0.29 -9.26 -1.40
N PHE A 15 0.95 -8.13 -1.66
CA PHE A 15 1.11 -7.06 -0.69
C PHE A 15 0.04 -6.00 -0.93
N VAL A 16 -0.59 -5.54 0.14
CA VAL A 16 -1.52 -4.41 0.09
C VAL A 16 -0.86 -3.23 0.79
N LEU A 17 -0.86 -2.10 0.11
CA LEU A 17 -0.38 -0.84 0.67
C LEU A 17 -1.59 -0.05 1.16
N LEU A 18 -1.67 0.15 2.47
CA LEU A 18 -2.72 0.93 3.11
C LEU A 18 -2.19 2.31 3.47
N PHE A 19 -2.98 3.34 3.17
CA PHE A 19 -2.73 4.72 3.56
C PHE A 19 -3.67 5.14 4.69
N SER A 20 -3.12 5.77 5.72
CA SER A 20 -3.91 6.36 6.81
C SER A 20 -3.41 7.74 7.18
N ILE A 21 -4.32 8.62 7.56
CA ILE A 21 -4.00 9.91 8.16
C ILE A 21 -4.21 9.79 9.67
N ALA A 22 -3.15 10.03 10.44
CA ALA A 22 -3.18 10.06 11.90
C ALA A 22 -2.22 11.13 12.42
N ASN A 23 -2.66 11.92 13.41
CA ASN A 23 -1.88 13.03 13.99
C ASN A 23 -1.32 13.99 12.92
N PHE A 24 -2.16 14.38 11.96
CA PHE A 24 -1.80 15.24 10.82
C PHE A 24 -0.61 14.73 9.97
N LYS A 25 -0.35 13.42 10.01
CA LYS A 25 0.69 12.77 9.22
C LYS A 25 0.09 11.67 8.36
N LEU A 26 0.63 11.54 7.14
CA LEU A 26 0.30 10.46 6.23
C LEU A 26 1.23 9.27 6.51
N HIS A 27 0.63 8.10 6.73
CA HIS A 27 1.33 6.86 7.01
C HIS A 27 1.01 5.82 5.94
N ALA A 28 2.01 5.02 5.59
CA ALA A 28 1.88 3.82 4.78
C ALA A 28 2.00 2.58 5.66
N HIS A 29 1.14 1.59 5.43
CA HIS A 29 1.16 0.29 6.10
C HIS A 29 1.24 -0.81 5.06
N TYR A 30 2.01 -1.85 5.37
CA TYR A 30 2.11 -3.04 4.53
C TYR A 30 1.30 -4.15 5.16
N LEU A 31 0.37 -4.69 4.38
CA LEU A 31 -0.47 -5.80 4.77
C LEU A 31 -0.19 -7.00 3.87
N ASP A 32 -0.30 -8.20 4.45
CA ASP A 32 -0.40 -9.42 3.66
C ASP A 32 -1.84 -9.65 3.17
N ARG A 33 -2.05 -10.77 2.46
CA ARG A 33 -3.36 -11.20 1.94
C ARG A 33 -4.43 -11.47 3.01
N SER A 34 -4.05 -11.63 4.28
CA SER A 34 -4.99 -11.85 5.39
C SER A 34 -5.48 -10.54 6.00
N GLY A 35 -4.93 -9.40 5.54
CA GLY A 35 -5.15 -8.10 6.16
C GLY A 35 -4.33 -7.92 7.43
N MET A 36 -3.41 -8.84 7.75
CA MET A 36 -2.48 -8.65 8.85
C MET A 36 -1.45 -7.60 8.47
N ILE A 37 -1.24 -6.68 9.42
CA ILE A 37 -0.16 -5.69 9.35
C ILE A 37 1.15 -6.43 9.54
N ILE A 38 1.96 -6.48 8.48
CA ILE A 38 3.28 -7.13 8.50
C ILE A 38 4.42 -6.15 8.76
N SER A 39 4.12 -4.84 8.90
CA SER A 39 5.11 -3.80 9.17
C SER A 39 4.60 -2.74 10.13
N ALA A 40 5.50 -2.08 10.85
CA ALA A 40 5.14 -0.84 11.54
C ALA A 40 4.62 0.22 10.55
N PRO A 41 3.72 1.13 10.97
CA PRO A 41 3.30 2.28 10.18
C PRO A 41 4.51 3.15 9.81
N MET A 42 4.67 3.45 8.53
CA MET A 42 5.76 4.29 8.03
C MET A 42 5.25 5.70 7.72
N PRO A 43 5.69 6.74 8.46
CA PRO A 43 5.34 8.13 8.14
C PRO A 43 6.01 8.55 6.82
N ILE A 44 5.20 8.78 5.77
CA ILE A 44 5.71 8.99 4.41
C ILE A 44 6.62 10.22 4.35
N GLY A 45 6.26 11.30 5.03
CA GLY A 45 7.07 12.54 5.03
C GLY A 45 8.49 12.37 5.57
N ARG A 46 8.73 11.42 6.48
CA ARG A 46 10.09 11.13 7.01
C ARG A 46 10.86 10.10 6.19
N HIS A 47 10.16 9.33 5.36
CA HIS A 47 10.71 8.18 4.64
C HIS A 47 10.36 8.22 3.14
N ALA A 48 10.29 9.42 2.55
CA ALA A 48 9.80 9.64 1.18
C ALA A 48 10.56 8.82 0.13
N VAL A 49 11.88 8.70 0.25
CA VAL A 49 12.72 7.90 -0.67
C VAL A 49 12.41 6.41 -0.54
N CYS A 50 12.31 5.89 0.69
CA CYS A 50 11.94 4.50 0.94
C CYS A 50 10.54 4.20 0.37
N PHE A 51 9.60 5.11 0.59
CA PHE A 51 8.26 5.01 0.06
C PHE A 51 8.22 5.01 -1.47
N ALA A 52 8.99 5.88 -2.13
CA ALA A 52 9.10 5.91 -3.58
C ALA A 52 9.70 4.60 -4.14
N ASN A 53 10.72 4.04 -3.48
CA ASN A 53 11.32 2.76 -3.88
C ASN A 53 10.33 1.61 -3.77
N VAL A 54 9.50 1.61 -2.73
CA VAL A 54 8.44 0.62 -2.59
C VAL A 54 7.42 0.79 -3.71
N LEU A 55 6.91 2.01 -3.92
CA LEU A 55 5.96 2.25 -4.99
C LEU A 55 6.52 1.76 -6.33
N ASN A 56 7.77 2.11 -6.65
CA ASN A 56 8.45 1.63 -7.84
C ASN A 56 8.54 0.09 -7.88
N THR A 57 8.84 -0.56 -6.76
CA THR A 57 8.90 -2.03 -6.68
C THR A 57 7.53 -2.67 -6.89
N MET A 58 6.47 -2.04 -6.40
CA MET A 58 5.10 -2.48 -6.58
C MET A 58 4.63 -2.21 -8.02
N THR A 59 4.99 -1.07 -8.61
CA THR A 59 4.60 -0.69 -9.97
C THR A 59 5.50 -1.29 -11.05
N LEU A 60 6.65 -1.88 -10.70
CA LEU A 60 7.48 -2.65 -11.64
C LEU A 60 6.75 -3.91 -12.16
N GLY A 61 5.66 -4.33 -11.49
CA GLY A 61 4.73 -5.33 -12.02
C GLY A 61 3.87 -4.78 -13.17
N ASN A 62 3.07 -5.64 -13.80
CA ASN A 62 2.11 -5.22 -14.82
C ASN A 62 1.20 -4.11 -14.28
N HIS A 63 1.21 -2.91 -14.89
CA HIS A 63 0.39 -1.79 -14.44
C HIS A 63 -1.12 -2.09 -14.49
N SER A 64 -1.58 -3.05 -15.31
CA SER A 64 -2.99 -3.50 -15.27
C SER A 64 -3.37 -4.18 -13.96
N ALA A 65 -2.37 -4.62 -13.19
CA ALA A 65 -2.55 -5.19 -11.87
C ALA A 65 -2.77 -4.14 -10.78
N LEU A 66 -2.46 -2.87 -11.04
CA LEU A 66 -2.69 -1.80 -10.07
C LEU A 66 -4.18 -1.46 -10.03
N GLY A 67 -4.80 -1.65 -8.87
CA GLY A 67 -6.21 -1.36 -8.67
C GLY A 67 -6.51 -0.92 -7.25
N LEU A 68 -7.59 -0.14 -7.13
CA LEU A 68 -8.25 0.07 -5.85
C LEU A 68 -9.11 -1.15 -5.53
N ASP A 69 -9.24 -1.46 -4.25
CA ASP A 69 -10.18 -2.48 -3.81
C ASP A 69 -11.61 -2.02 -4.12
N PRO A 70 -12.37 -2.73 -5.00
CA PRO A 70 -13.70 -2.32 -5.42
C PRO A 70 -14.75 -2.44 -4.30
N THR A 71 -14.43 -3.09 -3.18
CA THR A 71 -15.32 -3.21 -2.02
C THR A 71 -15.33 -1.96 -1.14
N ILE A 72 -14.48 -0.97 -1.44
CA ILE A 72 -14.38 0.27 -0.70
C ILE A 72 -15.21 1.34 -1.40
N HIS A 73 -16.32 1.70 -0.77
CA HIS A 73 -17.13 2.86 -1.14
C HIS A 73 -16.66 4.07 -0.32
N VAL A 74 -16.32 5.16 -0.99
CA VAL A 74 -15.95 6.45 -0.38
C VAL A 74 -17.19 7.28 -0.14
#